data_AF-A0A261GRM3-F1
#
_entry.id   AF-A0A261GRM3-F1
#
_cell.length_a   1.000
_cell.length_b   1.000
_cell.length_c   1.000
_cell.angle_alpha   90.00
_cell.angle_beta   90.00
_cell.angle_gamma   90.00
#
_symmetry.space_group_name_H-M   'P 1'
#
loop_
_entity.id
_entity.type
_entity.pdbx_description
1 polymer ?
#
loop_
_entity_poly.entity_id
_entity_poly.type
_entity_poly.pdbx_seq_one_letter_code
_entity_poly.pdbx_strand_id
1 'polypeptide(L)'
;MPEELIMKVLSIQKVLSAQKSFSILKTFSLYRLLPLLFLGLLTFNTQADGLRFSETMSGYGTIDNLFRDIRVDLNITIDDIDAWKENPNHMASLQGQLVIDSTISHPVYGYLNILSPGNIGTCGQADDCYHLVYWMYIDDGKPDDSYFIGMKTVRNDSGFDVIDDMTTLVGCFTQTPDLPLSSAVSDICGSQLQFAWWDPANLYDFTTSFEVFDTPWWRYLLVPGKFLSIVFGNLAQVYFPWIWF
;
A
#
# COMPACT_ATOMS: atom_id res chain seq x y z
N MET A 1 50.77 -77.78 -11.43
CA MET A 1 50.00 -76.69 -12.07
C MET A 1 48.87 -76.19 -11.15
N PRO A 2 49.15 -75.38 -10.10
CA PRO A 2 48.10 -74.81 -9.24
C PRO A 2 48.02 -73.27 -9.24
N GLU A 3 48.93 -72.56 -9.91
CA GLU A 3 49.05 -71.09 -9.77
C GLU A 3 48.07 -70.28 -10.64
N GLU A 4 47.60 -70.84 -11.76
CA GLU A 4 46.63 -70.14 -12.63
C GLU A 4 45.21 -70.05 -12.05
N LEU A 5 44.83 -70.99 -11.16
CA LEU A 5 43.49 -70.98 -10.56
C LEU A 5 43.36 -69.91 -9.46
N ILE A 6 44.45 -69.64 -8.71
CA ILE A 6 44.45 -68.71 -7.58
C ILE A 6 44.35 -67.25 -8.08
N MET A 7 44.99 -66.93 -9.20
CA MET A 7 44.92 -65.59 -9.82
C MET A 7 43.54 -65.25 -10.39
N LYS A 8 42.79 -66.23 -10.91
CA LYS A 8 41.42 -66.01 -11.40
C LYS A 8 40.41 -65.79 -10.27
N VAL A 9 40.58 -66.43 -9.12
CA VAL A 9 39.69 -66.25 -7.96
C VAL A 9 39.90 -64.87 -7.31
N LEU A 10 41.14 -64.40 -7.23
CA LEU A 10 41.46 -63.07 -6.69
C LEU A 10 41.00 -61.91 -7.59
N SER A 11 40.96 -62.09 -8.92
CA SER A 11 40.45 -61.05 -9.83
C SER A 11 38.93 -60.92 -9.77
N ILE A 12 38.21 -62.04 -9.60
CA ILE A 12 36.75 -62.06 -9.45
C ILE A 12 36.31 -61.43 -8.12
N GLN A 13 37.04 -61.66 -7.02
CA GLN A 13 36.74 -61.02 -5.73
C GLN A 13 36.95 -59.49 -5.75
N LYS A 14 37.96 -58.98 -6.47
CA LYS A 14 38.16 -57.53 -6.62
C LYS A 14 37.05 -56.86 -7.45
N VAL A 15 36.55 -57.52 -8.49
CA VAL A 15 35.43 -57.00 -9.31
C VAL A 15 34.12 -56.99 -8.52
N LEU A 16 33.83 -58.03 -7.73
CA LEU A 16 32.64 -58.11 -6.87
C LEU A 16 32.67 -57.12 -5.69
N SER A 17 33.86 -56.79 -5.17
CA SER A 17 34.05 -55.77 -4.13
C SER A 17 33.82 -54.35 -4.65
N ALA A 18 34.29 -54.04 -5.86
CA ALA A 18 34.08 -52.73 -6.50
C ALA A 18 32.61 -52.52 -6.90
N GLN A 19 31.92 -53.58 -7.32
CA GLN A 19 30.50 -53.50 -7.71
C GLN A 19 29.56 -53.30 -6.52
N LYS A 20 29.92 -53.79 -5.32
CA LYS A 20 29.18 -53.54 -4.07
C LYS A 20 29.36 -52.13 -3.50
N SER A 21 30.48 -51.46 -3.82
CA SER A 21 30.68 -50.06 -3.38
C SER A 21 29.96 -49.06 -4.28
N PHE A 22 29.71 -49.40 -5.55
CA PHE A 22 28.97 -48.54 -6.48
C PHE A 22 27.44 -48.60 -6.31
N SER A 23 26.91 -49.60 -5.60
CA SER A 23 25.47 -49.71 -5.32
C SER A 23 25.02 -48.95 -4.06
N ILE A 24 25.95 -48.42 -3.26
CA ILE A 24 25.62 -47.65 -2.04
C ILE A 24 25.45 -46.14 -2.35
N LEU A 25 25.87 -45.68 -3.53
CA LEU A 25 25.72 -44.27 -3.95
C LEU A 25 24.45 -43.98 -4.77
N LYS A 26 23.53 -44.93 -4.91
CA LYS A 26 22.31 -44.78 -5.74
C LYS A 26 21.01 -44.90 -4.95
N THR A 27 20.92 -44.32 -3.76
CA THR A 27 19.63 -44.09 -3.08
C THR A 27 19.75 -43.01 -2.01
N PHE A 28 20.51 -41.94 -2.27
CA PHE A 28 20.09 -40.64 -1.73
C PHE A 28 18.84 -40.25 -2.52
N SER A 29 17.73 -40.81 -2.05
CA SER A 29 16.42 -40.72 -2.64
C SER A 29 16.11 -39.26 -2.92
N LEU A 30 15.99 -38.90 -4.20
CA LEU A 30 15.47 -37.60 -4.64
C LEU A 30 14.15 -37.26 -3.91
N TYR A 31 13.39 -38.30 -3.53
CA TYR A 31 12.15 -38.21 -2.76
C TYR A 31 12.32 -37.84 -1.28
N ARG A 32 13.52 -37.94 -0.68
CA ARG A 32 13.79 -37.47 0.70
C ARG A 32 14.18 -36.00 0.76
N LEU A 33 14.68 -35.43 -0.34
CA LEU A 33 14.98 -33.99 -0.46
C LEU A 33 13.73 -33.18 -0.89
N LEU A 34 12.80 -33.81 -1.62
CA LEU A 34 11.55 -33.19 -2.05
C LEU A 34 10.71 -32.59 -0.89
N PRO A 35 10.46 -33.28 0.25
CA PRO A 35 9.67 -32.71 1.34
C PRO A 35 10.40 -31.57 2.09
N LEU A 36 11.73 -31.55 2.11
CA LEU A 36 12.51 -30.43 2.64
C LEU A 36 12.47 -29.21 1.71
N LEU A 37 12.42 -29.44 0.40
CA LEU A 37 12.23 -28.40 -0.60
C LEU A 37 10.78 -27.85 -0.55
N PHE A 38 9.78 -28.70 -0.32
CA PHE A 38 8.40 -28.28 -0.06
C PHE A 38 8.19 -27.60 1.31
N LEU A 39 8.87 -28.03 2.38
CA LEU A 39 8.84 -27.32 3.68
C LEU A 39 9.56 -25.97 3.61
N GLY A 40 10.67 -25.87 2.86
CA GLY A 40 11.36 -24.60 2.60
C GLY A 40 10.59 -23.66 1.66
N LEU A 41 9.74 -24.21 0.78
CA LEU A 41 8.77 -23.44 0.00
C LEU A 41 7.52 -23.08 0.83
N LEU A 42 7.18 -23.79 1.91
CA LEU A 42 6.06 -23.42 2.80
C LEU A 42 6.42 -22.29 3.79
N THR A 43 7.70 -21.92 3.88
CA THR A 43 8.14 -20.68 4.55
C THR A 43 8.25 -19.51 3.57
N PHE A 44 7.43 -19.48 2.50
CA PHE A 44 7.02 -18.19 1.96
C PHE A 44 6.23 -17.51 3.08
N ASN A 45 6.95 -16.79 3.94
CA ASN A 45 6.35 -15.77 4.78
C ASN A 45 5.39 -15.01 3.89
N THR A 46 4.12 -14.94 4.31
CA THR A 46 3.16 -13.98 3.78
C THR A 46 3.74 -12.60 4.07
N GLN A 47 4.63 -12.15 3.17
CA GLN A 47 5.25 -10.84 3.24
C GLN A 47 4.22 -9.85 2.71
N ALA A 48 3.91 -8.86 3.53
CA ALA A 48 3.04 -7.76 3.20
C ALA A 48 3.66 -6.94 2.06
N ASP A 49 2.83 -6.57 1.07
CA ASP A 49 3.28 -5.66 0.02
C ASP A 49 3.18 -4.22 0.55
N GLY A 50 4.28 -3.72 1.11
CA GLY A 50 4.38 -2.35 1.61
C GLY A 50 4.61 -1.33 0.49
N LEU A 51 3.93 -0.19 0.57
CA LEU A 51 4.08 0.95 -0.35
C LEU A 51 4.05 2.27 0.41
N ARG A 52 5.02 3.14 0.12
CA ARG A 52 5.03 4.53 0.53
C ARG A 52 4.96 5.43 -0.69
N PHE A 53 4.29 6.57 -0.57
CA PHE A 53 4.25 7.59 -1.61
C PHE A 53 4.09 8.98 -1.00
N SER A 54 4.37 10.00 -1.80
CA SER A 54 4.19 11.40 -1.41
C SER A 54 3.00 12.01 -2.13
N GLU A 55 2.29 12.90 -1.43
CA GLU A 55 1.13 13.60 -1.97
C GLU A 55 1.16 15.06 -1.52
N THR A 56 0.95 15.99 -2.45
CA THR A 56 0.85 17.42 -2.14
C THR A 56 -0.55 17.93 -2.47
N MET A 57 -1.18 18.55 -1.49
CA MET A 57 -2.44 19.27 -1.63
C MET A 57 -2.23 20.76 -1.53
N SER A 58 -3.05 21.54 -2.25
CA SER A 58 -3.13 22.98 -2.03
C SER A 58 -4.56 23.48 -2.17
N GLY A 59 -4.92 24.51 -1.44
CA GLY A 59 -6.23 25.12 -1.49
C GLY A 59 -6.37 26.18 -0.42
N TYR A 60 -7.53 26.22 0.23
CA TYR A 60 -7.80 27.17 1.29
C TYR A 60 -8.41 26.49 2.52
N GLY A 61 -8.19 27.12 3.68
CA GLY A 61 -8.79 26.75 4.94
C GLY A 61 -9.41 27.96 5.62
N THR A 62 -10.45 27.71 6.42
CA THR A 62 -10.95 28.72 7.36
C THR A 62 -10.39 28.42 8.74
N ILE A 63 -9.47 29.27 9.20
CA ILE A 63 -8.82 29.17 10.52
C ILE A 63 -9.17 30.45 11.28
N ASP A 64 -9.75 30.33 12.47
CA ASP A 64 -10.22 31.47 13.28
C ASP A 64 -11.15 32.43 12.50
N ASN A 65 -12.05 31.89 11.68
CA ASN A 65 -12.95 32.62 10.76
C ASN A 65 -12.24 33.45 9.68
N LEU A 66 -10.96 33.17 9.39
CA LEU A 66 -10.20 33.82 8.34
C LEU A 66 -9.83 32.82 7.25
N PHE A 67 -10.04 33.22 6.00
CA PHE A 67 -9.55 32.46 4.84
C PHE A 67 -8.02 32.54 4.81
N ARG A 68 -7.40 31.38 4.62
CA ARG A 68 -5.95 31.18 4.58
C ARG A 68 -5.60 30.27 3.43
N ASP A 69 -4.48 30.56 2.78
CA ASP A 69 -3.93 29.66 1.77
C ASP A 69 -3.29 28.48 2.50
N ILE A 70 -3.67 27.27 2.11
CA ILE A 70 -3.21 26.05 2.76
C ILE A 70 -2.54 25.16 1.72
N ARG A 71 -1.39 24.61 2.10
CA ARG A 71 -0.73 23.52 1.41
C ARG A 71 -0.43 22.41 2.40
N VAL A 72 -0.59 21.17 2.00
CA VAL A 72 -0.19 20.01 2.80
C VAL A 72 0.71 19.14 1.97
N ASP A 73 1.89 18.82 2.49
CA ASP A 73 2.84 17.87 1.89
C ASP A 73 2.87 16.61 2.76
N LEU A 74 2.37 15.50 2.23
CA LEU A 74 2.20 14.23 2.95
C LEU A 74 3.13 13.16 2.41
N ASN A 75 3.55 12.28 3.32
CA ASN A 75 4.09 10.96 3.02
C ASN A 75 3.13 9.94 3.62
N ILE A 76 2.55 9.11 2.77
CA ILE A 76 1.58 8.08 3.13
C ILE A 76 2.28 6.74 3.06
N THR A 77 2.10 5.92 4.08
CA THR A 77 2.67 4.57 4.17
C THR A 77 1.55 3.56 4.37
N ILE A 78 1.46 2.62 3.44
CA ILE A 78 0.63 1.42 3.49
C ILE A 78 1.59 0.27 3.78
N ASP A 79 1.47 -0.35 4.95
CA ASP A 79 2.29 -1.48 5.38
C ASP A 79 1.94 -2.78 4.64
N ASP A 80 0.66 -2.96 4.31
CA ASP A 80 0.16 -4.11 3.55
C ASP A 80 -0.99 -3.69 2.62
N ILE A 81 -0.71 -3.60 1.31
CA ILE A 81 -1.72 -3.24 0.31
C ILE A 81 -2.85 -4.28 0.22
N ASP A 82 -2.58 -5.56 0.47
CA ASP A 82 -3.63 -6.59 0.45
C ASP A 82 -4.57 -6.41 1.62
N ALA A 83 -4.03 -6.26 2.84
CA ALA A 83 -4.85 -5.99 4.02
C ALA A 83 -5.61 -4.67 3.90
N TRP A 84 -4.97 -3.64 3.33
CA TRP A 84 -5.60 -2.35 3.08
C TRP A 84 -6.81 -2.43 2.15
N LYS A 85 -6.76 -3.32 1.15
CA LYS A 85 -7.86 -3.59 0.23
C LYS A 85 -8.97 -4.45 0.86
N GLU A 86 -8.59 -5.45 1.65
CA GLU A 86 -9.53 -6.46 2.16
C GLU A 86 -10.22 -6.05 3.47
N ASN A 87 -9.63 -5.11 4.21
CA ASN A 87 -10.15 -4.66 5.50
C ASN A 87 -10.47 -3.16 5.47
N PRO A 88 -11.76 -2.76 5.51
CA PRO A 88 -12.17 -1.35 5.47
C PRO A 88 -11.73 -0.53 6.69
N ASN A 89 -11.25 -1.18 7.75
CA ASN A 89 -10.68 -0.54 8.93
C ASN A 89 -9.15 -0.47 8.91
N HIS A 90 -8.50 -1.01 7.87
CA HIS A 90 -7.06 -0.92 7.74
C HIS A 90 -6.68 0.48 7.27
N MET A 91 -5.83 1.15 8.03
CA MET A 91 -5.51 2.56 7.85
C MET A 91 -4.08 2.70 7.35
N ALA A 92 -3.87 3.54 6.34
CA ALA A 92 -2.54 3.95 5.94
C ALA A 92 -2.08 5.09 6.84
N SER A 93 -0.87 5.01 7.41
CA SER A 93 -0.33 6.12 8.21
C SER A 93 0.07 7.28 7.30
N LEU A 94 -0.20 8.51 7.72
CA LEU A 94 0.32 9.71 7.07
C LEU A 94 1.20 10.51 8.03
N GLN A 95 2.22 11.15 7.47
CA GLN A 95 3.05 12.14 8.15
C GLN A 95 3.47 13.22 7.16
N GLY A 96 3.64 14.46 7.60
CA GLY A 96 3.89 15.54 6.64
C GLY A 96 4.06 16.92 7.25
N GLN A 97 3.81 17.92 6.43
CA GLN A 97 3.81 19.33 6.81
C GLN A 97 2.54 20.02 6.29
N LEU A 98 1.90 20.80 7.17
CA LEU A 98 0.87 21.78 6.84
C LEU A 98 1.53 23.15 6.73
N VAL A 99 1.42 23.78 5.57
CA VAL A 99 1.92 25.13 5.29
C VAL A 99 0.75 26.10 5.16
N ILE A 100 0.77 27.18 5.94
CA ILE A 100 -0.25 28.23 5.95
C ILE A 100 0.36 29.53 5.44
N ASP A 101 -0.32 30.18 4.50
CA ASP A 101 0.08 31.44 3.85
C ASP A 101 1.54 31.41 3.36
N SER A 102 2.01 30.25 2.90
CA SER A 102 3.39 29.98 2.45
C SER A 102 4.50 30.31 3.45
N THR A 103 4.18 30.50 4.73
CA THR A 103 5.14 31.04 5.72
C THR A 103 5.17 30.25 7.03
N ILE A 104 4.03 29.75 7.49
CA ILE A 104 3.92 28.99 8.72
C ILE A 104 3.89 27.52 8.36
N SER A 105 4.72 26.69 9.00
CA SER A 105 4.78 25.24 8.77
C SER A 105 4.58 24.48 10.08
N HIS A 106 3.67 23.52 10.07
CA HIS A 106 3.37 22.65 11.20
C HIS A 106 3.51 21.18 10.78
N PRO A 107 4.19 20.34 11.58
CA PRO A 107 4.14 18.90 11.36
C PRO A 107 2.70 18.39 11.44
N VAL A 108 2.37 17.43 10.57
CA VAL A 108 1.10 16.71 10.63
C VAL A 108 1.31 15.21 10.69
N TYR A 109 0.43 14.52 11.41
CA TYR A 109 0.44 13.08 11.59
C TYR A 109 -0.98 12.55 11.57
N GLY A 110 -1.19 11.30 11.14
CA GLY A 110 -2.52 10.70 11.25
C GLY A 110 -2.69 9.52 10.33
N TYR A 111 -3.86 9.44 9.68
CA TYR A 111 -4.15 8.34 8.79
C TYR A 111 -5.01 8.72 7.58
N LEU A 112 -4.86 7.90 6.55
CA LEU A 112 -5.70 7.82 5.36
C LEU A 112 -6.48 6.50 5.37
N ASN A 113 -7.80 6.58 5.19
CA ASN A 113 -8.64 5.41 4.93
C ASN A 113 -9.43 5.63 3.64
N ILE A 114 -9.28 4.74 2.65
CA ILE A 114 -9.98 4.85 1.36
C ILE A 114 -11.25 3.99 1.29
N LEU A 115 -11.43 3.06 2.25
CA LEU A 115 -12.50 2.04 2.26
C LEU A 115 -13.44 2.21 3.47
N SER A 116 -13.48 3.39 4.09
CA SER A 116 -14.40 3.59 5.21
C SER A 116 -15.84 3.37 4.72
N PRO A 117 -16.63 2.48 5.36
CA PRO A 117 -17.96 2.17 4.86
C PRO A 117 -18.85 3.41 4.76
N GLY A 118 -19.55 3.53 3.64
CA GLY A 118 -20.62 4.49 3.48
C GLY A 118 -21.76 4.27 4.47
N ASN A 119 -22.65 5.25 4.59
CA ASN A 119 -23.92 5.05 5.26
C ASN A 119 -25.08 5.57 4.39
N ILE A 120 -26.29 5.12 4.70
CA ILE A 120 -27.51 5.50 3.94
C ILE A 120 -27.67 7.03 3.85
N GLY A 121 -27.22 7.78 4.86
CA GLY A 121 -27.30 9.24 4.88
C GLY A 121 -26.37 9.92 3.87
N THR A 122 -25.23 9.32 3.55
CA THR A 122 -24.26 9.86 2.59
C THR A 122 -24.37 9.24 1.20
N CYS A 123 -24.89 8.01 1.12
CA CYS A 123 -24.75 7.19 -0.09
C CYS A 123 -26.05 6.66 -0.66
N GLY A 124 -27.18 6.82 0.03
CA GLY A 124 -28.48 6.31 -0.44
C GLY A 124 -28.65 4.82 -0.16
N GLN A 125 -27.64 3.99 -0.42
CA GLN A 125 -27.48 2.65 0.16
C GLN A 125 -26.13 2.55 0.91
N ALA A 126 -25.88 1.48 1.66
CA ALA A 126 -24.61 1.33 2.40
C ALA A 126 -23.52 0.66 1.53
N ASP A 127 -23.93 -0.11 0.53
CA ASP A 127 -23.04 -0.95 -0.29
C ASP A 127 -22.63 -0.27 -1.62
N ASP A 128 -23.13 0.93 -1.89
CA ASP A 128 -22.95 1.64 -3.18
C ASP A 128 -21.83 2.70 -3.16
N CYS A 129 -21.25 2.98 -1.99
CA CYS A 129 -20.16 3.95 -1.85
C CYS A 129 -19.18 3.57 -0.73
N TYR A 130 -18.05 4.27 -0.73
CA TYR A 130 -17.10 4.33 0.37
C TYR A 130 -16.73 5.79 0.67
N HIS A 131 -16.09 6.00 1.82
CA HIS A 131 -15.52 7.27 2.20
C HIS A 131 -13.99 7.20 2.18
N LEU A 132 -13.41 8.14 1.45
CA LEU A 132 -12.03 8.57 1.57
C LEU A 132 -11.93 9.53 2.75
N VAL A 133 -11.16 9.17 3.76
CA VAL A 133 -11.00 9.94 5.00
C VAL A 133 -9.54 10.26 5.22
N TYR A 134 -9.25 11.55 5.30
CA TYR A 134 -7.99 12.09 5.79
C TYR A 134 -8.23 12.59 7.21
N TRP A 135 -7.51 12.00 8.16
CA TRP A 135 -7.49 12.47 9.54
C TRP A 135 -6.07 12.90 9.86
N MET A 136 -5.89 14.18 10.22
CA MET A 136 -4.59 14.79 10.45
C MET A 136 -4.59 15.53 11.78
N TYR A 137 -3.78 15.06 12.73
CA TYR A 137 -3.33 15.85 13.88
C TYR A 137 -2.27 16.87 13.43
N ILE A 138 -2.39 18.10 13.92
CA ILE A 138 -1.51 19.23 13.59
C ILE A 138 -0.74 19.59 14.87
N ASP A 139 0.58 19.42 14.83
CA ASP A 139 1.46 19.84 15.91
C ASP A 139 1.79 21.34 15.73
N ASP A 140 0.93 22.19 16.28
CA ASP A 140 1.10 23.65 16.25
C ASP A 140 1.65 24.24 17.56
N GLY A 141 2.05 23.37 18.50
CA GLY A 141 2.58 23.75 19.81
C GLY A 141 1.57 24.45 20.73
N LYS A 142 0.28 24.44 20.39
CA LYS A 142 -0.77 24.99 21.24
C LYS A 142 -1.17 24.01 22.35
N PRO A 143 -1.78 24.51 23.44
CA PRO A 143 -2.26 23.66 24.53
C PRO A 143 -3.45 22.78 24.13
N ASP A 144 -4.25 23.22 23.16
CA ASP A 144 -5.38 22.47 22.63
C ASP A 144 -4.98 21.82 21.30
N ASP A 145 -5.29 20.53 21.16
CA ASP A 145 -5.00 19.80 19.94
C ASP A 145 -5.80 20.33 18.75
N SER A 146 -5.11 20.49 17.62
CA SER A 146 -5.71 20.90 16.35
C SER A 146 -5.71 19.75 15.36
N TYR A 147 -6.82 19.57 14.66
CA TYR A 147 -7.01 18.52 13.68
C TYR A 147 -7.52 19.08 12.37
N PHE A 148 -7.17 18.45 11.25
CA PHE A 148 -7.89 18.56 9.99
C PHE A 148 -8.53 17.22 9.67
N ILE A 149 -9.83 17.23 9.38
CA ILE A 149 -10.58 16.05 8.94
C ILE A 149 -11.18 16.35 7.58
N GLY A 150 -10.68 15.66 6.56
CA GLY A 150 -11.21 15.70 5.21
C GLY A 150 -11.95 14.42 4.90
N MET A 151 -13.12 14.54 4.29
CA MET A 151 -13.87 13.38 3.81
C MET A 151 -14.34 13.59 2.38
N LYS A 152 -14.29 12.52 1.59
CA LYS A 152 -14.96 12.46 0.30
C LYS A 152 -15.72 11.16 0.14
N THR A 153 -16.95 11.25 -0.34
CA THR A 153 -17.72 10.09 -0.77
C THR A 153 -17.26 9.69 -2.17
N VAL A 154 -16.91 8.42 -2.34
CA VAL A 154 -16.49 7.81 -3.60
C VAL A 154 -17.50 6.72 -3.94
N ARG A 155 -18.04 6.73 -5.16
CA ARG A 155 -19.00 5.70 -5.61
C ARG A 155 -18.27 4.50 -6.20
N ASN A 156 -18.84 3.32 -6.03
CA ASN A 156 -18.28 2.07 -6.55
C ASN A 156 -18.77 1.77 -7.98
N ASP A 157 -18.63 2.73 -8.89
CA ASP A 157 -19.04 2.58 -10.28
C ASP A 157 -17.83 2.09 -11.10
N SER A 158 -17.69 0.77 -11.28
CA SER A 158 -16.62 0.10 -12.06
C SER A 158 -15.18 0.22 -11.50
N GLY A 159 -15.09 0.29 -10.17
CA GLY A 159 -13.88 0.60 -9.42
C GLY A 159 -14.10 1.89 -8.62
N PHE A 160 -13.13 2.28 -7.80
CA PHE A 160 -13.13 3.63 -7.27
C PHE A 160 -12.66 4.52 -8.42
N ASP A 161 -13.56 5.25 -9.10
CA ASP A 161 -13.14 6.26 -10.10
C ASP A 161 -12.66 7.51 -9.36
N VAL A 162 -11.45 7.39 -8.82
CA VAL A 162 -10.98 8.34 -7.83
C VAL A 162 -10.50 9.62 -8.47
N ILE A 163 -10.18 9.71 -9.77
CA ILE A 163 -9.62 10.98 -10.32
C ILE A 163 -10.65 12.09 -10.41
N ASP A 164 -11.80 11.83 -11.03
CA ASP A 164 -12.89 12.81 -11.07
C ASP A 164 -13.38 13.10 -9.63
N ASP A 165 -13.31 12.09 -8.77
CA ASP A 165 -13.69 12.13 -7.37
C ASP A 165 -12.55 12.43 -6.37
N MET A 166 -11.36 12.94 -6.71
CA MET A 166 -10.32 13.34 -5.72
C MET A 166 -9.61 14.65 -6.04
N THR A 167 -10.01 15.35 -7.10
CA THR A 167 -9.52 16.71 -7.37
C THR A 167 -9.70 17.68 -6.20
N THR A 168 -10.69 17.43 -5.35
CA THR A 168 -11.02 18.25 -4.18
C THR A 168 -11.34 17.36 -2.98
N LEU A 169 -10.62 17.58 -1.89
CA LEU A 169 -10.91 17.12 -0.53
C LEU A 169 -11.54 18.27 0.26
N VAL A 170 -12.78 18.09 0.70
CA VAL A 170 -13.46 19.03 1.60
C VAL A 170 -13.27 18.56 3.03
N GLY A 171 -13.00 19.50 3.94
CA GLY A 171 -12.75 19.17 5.34
C GLY A 171 -12.89 20.33 6.29
N CYS A 172 -12.55 20.07 7.55
CA CYS A 172 -12.66 21.02 8.65
C CYS A 172 -11.39 21.03 9.48
N PHE A 173 -10.92 22.22 9.83
CA PHE A 173 -10.03 22.39 10.98
C PHE A 173 -10.90 22.36 12.25
N THR A 174 -10.55 21.50 13.21
CA THR A 174 -11.36 21.26 14.41
C THR A 174 -10.51 20.89 15.62
N GLN A 175 -11.06 21.10 16.82
CA GLN A 175 -10.52 20.58 18.08
C GLN A 175 -11.26 19.31 18.55
N THR A 176 -12.31 18.91 17.82
CA THR A 176 -13.17 17.76 18.12
C THR A 176 -13.08 16.72 16.99
N PRO A 177 -12.07 15.84 17.02
CA PRO A 177 -11.79 14.94 15.91
C PRO A 177 -12.84 13.82 15.72
N ASP A 178 -13.64 13.55 16.75
CA ASP A 178 -14.66 12.49 16.73
C ASP A 178 -16.04 12.96 16.28
N LEU A 179 -16.15 14.21 15.77
CA LEU A 179 -17.41 14.67 15.22
C LEU A 179 -17.86 13.71 14.10
N PRO A 180 -19.16 13.36 14.04
CA PRO A 180 -19.66 12.46 13.02
C PRO A 180 -19.21 12.95 11.64
N LEU A 181 -18.63 12.06 10.83
CA LEU A 181 -18.17 12.37 9.47
C LEU A 181 -19.24 13.06 8.61
N SER A 182 -20.53 12.80 8.87
CA SER A 182 -21.67 13.49 8.25
C SER A 182 -21.81 14.97 8.63
N SER A 183 -21.28 15.37 9.80
CA SER A 183 -21.22 16.76 10.28
C SER A 183 -20.02 17.52 9.70
N ALA A 184 -18.95 16.81 9.31
CA ALA A 184 -17.78 17.37 8.64
C ALA A 184 -18.05 17.83 7.19
N VAL A 185 -19.20 17.44 6.61
CA VAL A 185 -19.65 17.85 5.26
C VAL A 185 -20.74 18.94 5.32
N SER A 186 -21.14 19.37 6.52
CA SER A 186 -22.09 20.48 6.65
C SER A 186 -21.45 21.82 6.24
N ASP A 187 -22.27 22.80 5.83
CA ASP A 187 -21.87 24.17 5.41
C ASP A 187 -20.99 24.94 6.43
N ILE A 188 -20.76 24.38 7.61
CA ILE A 188 -19.90 24.91 8.67
C ILE A 188 -18.41 24.60 8.39
N CYS A 189 -18.12 23.61 7.53
CA CYS A 189 -16.76 23.23 7.15
C CYS A 189 -16.33 23.93 5.86
N GLY A 190 -15.68 25.09 6.01
CA GLY A 190 -15.25 25.97 4.91
C GLY A 190 -13.80 25.77 4.47
N SER A 191 -13.27 24.54 4.50
CA SER A 191 -11.90 24.25 4.02
C SER A 191 -11.92 23.30 2.83
N GLN A 192 -11.14 23.63 1.81
CA GLN A 192 -11.06 22.88 0.56
C GLN A 192 -9.60 22.74 0.17
N LEU A 193 -9.12 21.51 0.13
CA LEU A 193 -7.79 21.15 -0.35
C LEU A 193 -7.95 20.47 -1.71
N GLN A 194 -7.13 20.83 -2.68
CA GLN A 194 -7.18 20.27 -4.02
C GLN A 194 -5.92 19.48 -4.34
N PHE A 195 -6.13 18.36 -5.03
CA PHE A 195 -5.09 17.62 -5.71
C PHE A 195 -5.21 17.88 -7.20
N ALA A 196 -4.15 18.41 -7.80
CA ALA A 196 -4.13 18.73 -9.22
C ALA A 196 -3.85 17.51 -10.09
N TRP A 197 -4.63 16.43 -9.91
CA TRP A 197 -4.51 15.18 -10.67
C TRP A 197 -4.92 15.30 -12.14
N TRP A 198 -5.52 16.42 -12.56
CA TRP A 198 -5.71 16.74 -13.97
C TRP A 198 -4.41 17.14 -14.67
N ASP A 199 -3.34 17.45 -13.93
CA ASP A 199 -2.03 17.79 -14.47
C ASP A 199 -1.18 16.53 -14.65
N PRO A 200 -0.79 16.17 -15.88
CA PRO A 200 0.08 15.03 -16.13
C PRO A 200 1.42 15.08 -15.38
N ALA A 201 1.94 16.28 -15.10
CA ALA A 201 3.17 16.41 -14.33
C ALA A 201 2.96 15.93 -12.89
N ASN A 202 1.84 16.29 -12.26
CA ASN A 202 1.51 15.83 -10.91
C ASN A 202 1.23 14.33 -10.85
N LEU A 203 0.59 13.75 -11.87
CA LEU A 203 0.40 12.29 -11.97
C LEU A 203 1.74 11.56 -12.10
N TYR A 204 2.68 12.13 -12.85
CA TYR A 204 4.03 11.59 -12.99
C TYR A 204 4.81 11.70 -11.68
N ASP A 205 4.80 12.86 -11.02
CA ASP A 205 5.46 13.09 -9.74
C ASP A 205 4.89 12.17 -8.64
N PHE A 206 3.57 12.01 -8.62
CA PHE A 206 2.89 11.07 -7.73
C PHE A 206 3.40 9.62 -7.93
N THR A 207 3.36 9.12 -9.17
CA THR A 207 3.78 7.74 -9.45
C THR A 207 5.28 7.50 -9.28
N THR A 208 6.11 8.52 -9.48
CA THR A 208 7.57 8.42 -9.26
C THR A 208 7.96 8.56 -7.80
N SER A 209 7.05 9.02 -6.92
CA SER A 209 7.27 9.03 -5.47
C SER A 209 7.12 7.66 -4.80
N PHE A 210 6.69 6.63 -5.55
CA PHE A 210 6.39 5.31 -5.00
C PHE A 210 7.67 4.59 -4.54
N GLU A 211 7.69 4.22 -3.26
CA GLU A 211 8.72 3.43 -2.61
C GLU A 211 8.10 2.11 -2.12
N VAL A 212 8.52 1.00 -2.73
CA VAL A 212 8.07 -0.35 -2.35
C VAL A 212 8.99 -0.92 -1.27
N PHE A 213 8.42 -1.44 -0.19
CA PHE A 213 9.16 -2.03 0.93
C PHE A 213 8.50 -3.32 1.42
N ASP A 214 9.21 -4.08 2.27
CA ASP A 214 8.80 -5.39 2.82
C ASP A 214 8.31 -6.43 1.80
N THR A 215 8.57 -6.17 0.52
CA THR A 215 8.14 -6.96 -0.63
C THR A 215 9.31 -7.79 -1.17
N PRO A 216 9.09 -8.98 -1.77
CA PRO A 216 10.11 -9.67 -2.54
C PRO A 216 10.52 -8.90 -3.81
N TRP A 217 11.82 -8.88 -4.15
CA TRP A 217 12.36 -8.15 -5.31
C TRP A 217 11.64 -8.42 -6.64
N TRP A 218 11.13 -9.64 -6.85
CA TRP A 218 10.44 -10.05 -8.06
C TRP A 218 8.99 -9.51 -8.16
N ARG A 219 8.45 -8.94 -7.07
CA ARG A 219 7.14 -8.27 -7.02
C ARG A 219 7.24 -6.75 -7.04
N TYR A 220 8.44 -6.15 -6.92
CA TYR A 220 8.61 -4.70 -6.78
C TYR A 220 7.89 -3.89 -7.87
N LEU A 221 7.94 -4.35 -9.12
CA LEU A 221 7.28 -3.66 -10.24
C LEU A 221 5.75 -3.84 -10.25
N LEU A 222 5.22 -4.84 -9.55
CA LEU A 222 3.79 -5.14 -9.51
C LEU A 222 3.03 -4.33 -8.46
N VAL A 223 3.70 -3.94 -7.37
CA VAL A 223 3.09 -3.25 -6.23
C VAL A 223 2.51 -1.87 -6.63
N PRO A 224 3.24 -1.00 -7.36
CA PRO A 224 2.69 0.24 -7.92
C PRO A 224 1.41 0.02 -8.73
N GLY A 225 1.44 -0.90 -9.70
CA GLY A 225 0.28 -1.19 -10.54
C GLY A 225 -0.90 -1.68 -9.72
N LYS A 226 -0.66 -2.57 -8.75
CA LYS A 226 -1.70 -3.07 -7.84
C LYS A 226 -2.37 -1.95 -7.05
N PHE A 227 -1.58 -1.04 -6.45
CA PHE A 227 -2.11 0.12 -5.75
C PHE A 227 -2.97 0.99 -6.69
N LEU A 228 -2.46 1.29 -7.88
CA LEU A 228 -3.20 2.10 -8.85
C LEU A 228 -4.49 1.43 -9.32
N SER A 229 -4.51 0.11 -9.50
CA SER A 229 -5.73 -0.62 -9.81
C SER A 229 -6.75 -0.62 -8.67
N ILE A 230 -6.29 -0.62 -7.42
CA ILE A 230 -7.18 -0.48 -6.26
C ILE A 230 -7.78 0.91 -6.25
N VAL A 231 -6.94 1.95 -6.38
CA VAL A 231 -7.38 3.35 -6.23
C VAL A 231 -8.13 3.85 -7.46
N PHE A 232 -7.72 3.53 -8.69
CA PHE A 232 -8.28 4.13 -9.91
C PHE A 232 -9.11 3.15 -10.75
N GLY A 233 -9.28 1.91 -10.28
CA GLY A 233 -10.04 0.88 -10.99
C GLY A 233 -9.59 0.69 -12.44
N ASN A 234 -10.54 0.69 -13.36
CA ASN A 234 -10.30 0.53 -14.80
C ASN A 234 -9.55 1.72 -15.43
N LEU A 235 -9.60 2.90 -14.81
CA LEU A 235 -8.93 4.09 -15.34
C LEU A 235 -7.44 4.13 -15.03
N ALA A 236 -6.94 3.27 -14.15
CA ALA A 236 -5.52 3.16 -13.82
C ALA A 236 -4.64 3.01 -15.08
N GLN A 237 -5.08 2.23 -16.07
CA GLN A 237 -4.33 2.03 -17.32
C GLN A 237 -4.39 3.25 -18.26
N VAL A 238 -5.45 4.05 -18.16
CA VAL A 238 -5.64 5.26 -18.96
C VAL A 238 -4.75 6.38 -18.44
N TYR A 239 -4.73 6.57 -17.11
CA TYR A 239 -4.00 7.66 -16.47
C TYR A 239 -2.51 7.37 -16.23
N PHE A 240 -2.15 6.09 -16.04
CA PHE A 240 -0.78 5.68 -15.73
C PHE A 240 -0.27 4.62 -16.72
N PRO A 241 -0.32 4.88 -18.04
CA PRO A 241 0.07 3.88 -19.03
C PRO A 241 1.51 3.40 -18.82
N TRP A 242 2.41 4.27 -18.32
CA TRP A 242 3.83 3.96 -18.13
C TRP A 242 4.14 2.92 -17.05
N ILE A 243 3.20 2.57 -16.17
CA ILE A 243 3.43 1.57 -15.11
C ILE A 243 3.23 0.13 -15.58
N TRP A 244 2.56 -0.06 -16.71
CA TRP A 244 2.12 -1.39 -17.17
C TRP A 244 3.05 -2.04 -18.21
N PHE A 245 4.28 -1.54 -18.36
CA PHE A 245 5.26 -1.99 -19.37
C PHE A 245 6.41 -2.83 -18.79
#